data_AF-A0AA50ZNL7-F1
#
_entry.id   AF-A0AA50ZNL7-F1
#
_cell.length_a   1.000
_cell.length_b   1.000
_cell.length_c   1.000
_cell.angle_alpha   90.00
_cell.angle_beta   90.00
_cell.angle_gamma   90.00
#
_symmetry.space_group_name_H-M   'P 1'
#
loop_
_entity.id
_entity.type
_entity.pdbx_description
1 polymer ?
#
loop_
_entity_poly.entity_id
_entity_poly.type
_entity_poly.pdbx_seq_one_letter_code
_entity_poly.pdbx_strand_id
1 'polypeptide(L)'
;GGTITEEHIKASLLSAVEDKLRRRLKEQSQQSQAELETLRRTQRELNEGKMRLEDILARLQRERSDLDKNVAVLQEKEKELEAAVERLGEQEGVDVDEAVVTTAPLYSQLLNAFAEEATLEDAIYYMGEALRKEVIDLDTFLKQVRTLARRQFTLRALMHKCRQKAQLA
;
A
#
# COMPACT_ATOMS: atom_id res chain seq x y z
N GLY A 1 15.81 -106.79 25.69
CA GLY A 1 15.40 -107.12 24.31
C GLY A 1 14.54 -105.99 23.81
N GLY A 2 14.98 -105.35 22.73
CA GLY A 2 14.37 -104.15 22.18
C GLY A 2 15.40 -103.47 21.29
N THR A 3 15.97 -104.24 20.36
CA THR A 3 16.97 -103.77 19.41
C THR A 3 16.34 -102.66 18.58
N ILE A 4 16.85 -101.44 18.77
CA ILE A 4 16.58 -100.31 17.88
C ILE A 4 16.97 -100.79 16.48
N THR A 5 15.99 -100.98 15.61
CA THR A 5 16.23 -101.36 14.21
C THR A 5 16.78 -100.15 13.47
N GLU A 6 17.64 -100.38 12.49
CA GLU A 6 18.27 -99.35 11.67
C GLU A 6 17.22 -98.43 11.00
N GLU A 7 16.03 -98.97 10.71
CA GLU A 7 14.87 -98.24 10.20
C GLU A 7 14.32 -97.20 11.19
N HIS A 8 14.28 -97.50 12.48
CA HIS A 8 13.82 -96.54 13.50
C HIS A 8 14.82 -95.38 13.65
N ILE A 9 16.13 -95.64 13.57
CA ILE A 9 17.17 -94.60 13.59
C ILE A 9 17.04 -93.73 12.33
N LYS A 10 16.86 -94.35 11.16
CA LYS A 10 16.70 -93.63 9.89
C LYS A 10 15.45 -92.75 9.88
N ALA A 11 14.33 -93.25 10.41
CA ALA A 11 13.08 -92.49 10.54
C ALA A 11 13.22 -91.31 11.52
N SER A 12 13.86 -91.50 12.67
CA SER A 12 14.13 -90.42 13.62
C SER A 12 15.08 -89.36 13.06
N LEU A 13 16.12 -89.76 12.32
CA LEU A 13 17.03 -88.82 11.68
C LEU A 13 16.34 -88.03 10.55
N LEU A 14 15.50 -88.68 9.74
CA LEU A 14 14.70 -88.01 8.71
C LEU A 14 13.74 -86.99 9.32
N SER A 15 12.99 -87.37 10.36
CA SER A 15 12.09 -86.46 11.07
C SER A 15 12.83 -85.29 11.71
N ALA A 16 14.01 -85.53 12.32
CA ALA A 16 14.81 -84.47 12.90
C ALA A 16 15.37 -83.49 11.85
N VAL A 17 15.74 -84.00 10.66
CA VAL A 17 16.18 -83.15 9.53
C VAL A 17 15.00 -82.36 8.97
N GLU A 18 13.84 -82.97 8.81
CA GLU A 18 12.63 -82.31 8.34
C GLU A 18 12.19 -81.20 9.29
N ASP A 19 12.16 -81.47 10.59
CA ASP A 19 11.82 -80.46 11.61
C ASP A 19 12.83 -79.32 11.65
N LYS A 20 14.13 -79.62 11.51
CA LYS A 20 15.18 -78.59 11.46
C LYS A 20 15.06 -77.73 10.21
N LEU A 21 14.74 -78.34 9.05
CA LEU A 21 14.51 -77.62 7.81
C LEU A 21 13.26 -76.74 7.90
N ARG A 22 12.14 -77.27 8.42
CA ARG A 22 10.90 -76.51 8.63
C ARG A 22 11.11 -75.32 9.57
N ARG A 23 11.86 -75.49 10.66
CA ARG A 23 12.20 -74.38 11.58
C ARG A 23 13.02 -73.30 10.88
N ARG A 24 14.11 -73.68 10.20
CA ARG A 24 14.94 -72.71 9.45
C ARG A 24 14.17 -71.98 8.36
N LEU A 25 13.31 -72.68 7.64
CA LEU A 25 12.52 -72.09 6.56
C LEU A 25 11.46 -71.13 7.11
N LYS A 26 10.86 -71.46 8.28
CA LYS A 26 9.94 -70.56 8.98
C LYS A 26 10.65 -69.32 9.52
N GLU A 27 11.82 -69.48 10.15
CA GLU A 27 12.64 -68.36 10.64
C GLU A 27 13.06 -67.44 9.49
N GLN A 28 13.56 -68.00 8.38
CA GLN A 28 13.93 -67.22 7.20
C GLN A 28 12.72 -66.51 6.58
N SER A 29 11.57 -67.20 6.48
CA SER A 29 10.34 -66.61 5.96
C SER A 29 9.85 -65.44 6.84
N GLN A 30 9.91 -65.59 8.17
CA GLN A 30 9.55 -64.54 9.11
C GLN A 30 10.51 -63.35 9.03
N GLN A 31 11.82 -63.61 8.92
CA GLN A 31 12.82 -62.57 8.74
C GLN A 31 12.58 -61.78 7.44
N SER A 32 12.40 -62.47 6.31
CA SER A 32 12.13 -61.82 5.03
C SER A 32 10.80 -61.05 5.03
N GLN A 33 9.78 -61.53 5.74
CA GLN A 33 8.52 -60.78 5.92
C GLN A 33 8.74 -59.47 6.69
N ALA A 34 9.49 -59.51 7.80
CA ALA A 34 9.80 -58.32 8.58
C ALA A 34 10.63 -57.31 7.75
N GLU A 35 11.62 -57.78 6.99
CA GLU A 35 12.41 -56.94 6.08
C GLU A 35 11.51 -56.28 5.00
N LEU A 36 10.60 -57.04 4.38
CA LEU A 36 9.64 -56.50 3.42
C LEU A 36 8.70 -55.45 4.04
N GLU A 37 8.25 -55.64 5.27
CA GLU A 37 7.43 -54.65 5.98
C GLU A 37 8.19 -53.35 6.24
N THR A 38 9.46 -53.45 6.66
CA THR A 38 10.32 -52.27 6.83
C THR A 38 10.54 -51.53 5.51
N LEU A 39 10.84 -52.25 4.41
CA LEU A 39 11.01 -51.67 3.09
C LEU A 39 9.74 -51.00 2.57
N ARG A 40 8.57 -51.59 2.81
CA ARG A 40 7.27 -50.98 2.46
C ARG A 40 7.00 -49.72 3.26
N ARG A 41 7.40 -49.68 4.53
CA ARG A 41 7.30 -48.47 5.36
C ARG A 41 8.20 -47.36 4.81
N THR A 42 9.48 -47.66 4.54
CA THR A 42 10.41 -46.67 3.99
C THR A 42 9.97 -46.18 2.60
N GLN A 43 9.41 -47.06 1.76
CA GLN A 43 8.86 -46.68 0.47
C GLN A 43 7.69 -45.68 0.60
N ARG A 44 6.79 -45.90 1.57
CA ARG A 44 5.69 -44.97 1.85
C ARG A 44 6.21 -43.62 2.32
N GLU A 45 7.12 -43.61 3.28
CA GLU A 45 7.73 -42.37 3.80
C GLU A 45 8.45 -41.59 2.70
N LEU A 46 9.16 -42.29 1.80
CA LEU A 46 9.85 -41.65 0.66
C LEU A 46 8.86 -41.08 -0.36
N ASN A 47 7.76 -41.78 -0.65
CA ASN A 47 6.72 -41.29 -1.55
C ASN A 47 6.00 -40.07 -0.98
N GLU A 48 5.69 -40.08 0.32
CA GLU A 48 5.14 -38.90 1.00
C GLU A 48 6.11 -37.73 0.96
N GLY A 49 7.41 -37.98 1.20
CA GLY A 49 8.45 -36.96 1.08
C GLY A 49 8.53 -36.37 -0.32
N LYS A 50 8.47 -37.21 -1.36
CA LYS A 50 8.45 -36.78 -2.76
C LYS A 50 7.26 -35.88 -3.05
N MET A 51 6.05 -36.28 -2.65
CA MET A 51 4.84 -35.47 -2.86
C MET A 51 4.93 -34.11 -2.17
N ARG A 52 5.48 -34.05 -0.95
CA ARG A 52 5.69 -32.78 -0.23
C ARG A 52 6.67 -31.87 -0.96
N LEU A 53 7.78 -32.43 -1.47
CA LEU A 53 8.75 -31.66 -2.24
C LEU A 53 8.16 -31.12 -3.55
N GLU A 54 7.34 -31.91 -4.24
CA GLU A 54 6.64 -31.48 -5.45
C GLU A 54 5.67 -30.31 -5.16
N ASP A 55 4.90 -30.37 -4.06
CA ASP A 55 4.02 -29.27 -3.65
C ASP A 55 4.80 -27.99 -3.31
N ILE A 56 5.88 -28.11 -2.53
CA ILE A 56 6.73 -26.97 -2.17
C ILE A 56 7.33 -26.34 -3.43
N LEU A 57 7.81 -27.16 -4.37
CA LEU A 57 8.39 -26.67 -5.62
C LEU A 57 7.36 -25.93 -6.48
N ALA A 58 6.14 -26.46 -6.58
CA ALA A 58 5.04 -25.81 -7.29
C ALA A 58 4.60 -24.49 -6.63
N ARG A 59 4.66 -24.42 -5.30
CA ARG A 59 4.41 -23.16 -4.55
C ARG A 59 5.49 -22.12 -4.80
N LEU A 60 6.76 -22.50 -4.70
CA LEU A 60 7.90 -21.60 -4.93
C LEU A 60 7.92 -21.07 -6.37
N GLN A 61 7.54 -21.89 -7.36
CA GLN A 61 7.43 -21.44 -8.75
C GLN A 61 6.33 -20.38 -8.93
N ARG A 62 5.18 -20.54 -8.26
CA ARG A 62 4.11 -19.54 -8.27
C ARG A 62 4.54 -18.25 -7.57
N GLU A 63 5.10 -18.37 -6.37
CA GLU A 63 5.60 -17.21 -5.61
C GLU A 63 6.65 -16.44 -6.41
N ARG A 64 7.59 -17.13 -7.08
CA ARG A 64 8.56 -16.50 -7.96
C ARG A 64 7.89 -15.74 -9.11
N SER A 65 6.94 -16.38 -9.80
CA SER A 65 6.23 -15.75 -10.92
C SER A 65 5.48 -14.49 -10.48
N ASP A 66 4.86 -14.52 -9.30
CA ASP A 66 4.13 -13.38 -8.77
C ASP A 66 5.07 -12.28 -8.26
N LEU A 67 6.22 -12.65 -7.69
CA LEU A 67 7.25 -11.68 -7.32
C LEU A 67 7.81 -10.97 -8.55
N ASP A 68 8.12 -11.70 -9.62
CA ASP A 68 8.63 -11.14 -10.88
C ASP A 68 7.63 -10.15 -11.49
N LYS A 69 6.33 -10.47 -11.47
CA LYS A 69 5.26 -9.54 -11.90
C LYS A 69 5.21 -8.29 -11.01
N ASN A 70 5.28 -8.46 -9.69
CA ASN A 70 5.23 -7.33 -8.76
C ASN A 70 6.42 -6.40 -8.96
N VAL A 71 7.63 -6.95 -9.15
CA VAL A 71 8.83 -6.16 -9.45
C VAL A 71 8.64 -5.37 -10.74
N ALA A 72 8.12 -5.99 -11.81
CA ALA A 72 7.85 -5.28 -13.06
C ALA A 72 6.87 -4.12 -12.89
N VAL A 73 5.77 -4.32 -12.16
CA VAL A 73 4.78 -3.27 -11.87
C VAL A 73 5.40 -2.15 -11.03
N LEU A 74 6.18 -2.48 -10.01
CA LEU A 74 6.84 -1.48 -9.16
C LEU A 74 7.85 -0.65 -9.96
N GLN A 75 8.63 -1.28 -10.84
CA GLN A 75 9.57 -0.57 -11.71
C GLN A 75 8.87 0.36 -12.72
N GLU A 76 7.71 -0.04 -13.25
CA GLU A 76 6.91 0.82 -14.10
C GLU A 76 6.37 2.03 -13.32
N LYS A 77 5.86 1.80 -12.11
CA LYS A 77 5.34 2.87 -11.25
C LYS A 77 6.42 3.81 -10.74
N GLU A 78 7.61 3.30 -10.46
CA GLU A 78 8.78 4.11 -10.09
C GLU A 78 9.12 5.09 -11.23
N LYS A 79 9.18 4.62 -12.48
CA LYS A 79 9.41 5.48 -13.65
C LYS A 79 8.31 6.51 -13.87
N GLU A 80 7.04 6.12 -13.70
CA GLU A 80 5.91 7.07 -13.78
C GLU A 80 6.02 8.18 -12.74
N LEU A 81 6.41 7.82 -11.50
CA LEU A 81 6.58 8.76 -10.40
C LEU A 81 7.78 9.66 -10.61
N GLU A 82 8.94 9.13 -11.05
CA GLU A 82 10.11 9.94 -11.41
C GLU A 82 9.75 10.97 -12.48
N ALA A 83 9.07 10.56 -13.55
CA ALA A 83 8.61 11.48 -14.59
C ALA A 83 7.55 12.49 -14.09
N ALA A 84 6.75 12.14 -13.08
CA ALA A 84 5.82 13.09 -12.44
C ALA A 84 6.56 14.10 -11.56
N VAL A 85 7.58 13.65 -10.82
CA VAL A 85 8.41 14.50 -9.96
C VAL A 85 9.24 15.46 -10.80
N GLU A 86 9.85 15.02 -11.90
CA GLU A 86 10.57 15.92 -12.83
C GLU A 86 9.62 17.00 -13.38
N ARG A 87 8.44 16.60 -13.86
CA ARG A 87 7.42 17.56 -14.35
C ARG A 87 6.97 18.56 -13.28
N LEU A 88 6.85 18.14 -12.03
CA LEU A 88 6.48 19.03 -10.92
C LEU A 88 7.66 19.89 -10.46
N GLY A 89 8.89 19.39 -10.55
CA GLY A 89 10.10 20.12 -10.19
C GLY A 89 10.45 21.22 -11.20
N GLU A 90 10.08 21.04 -12.46
CA GLU A 90 10.19 22.06 -13.51
C GLU A 90 9.13 23.16 -13.39
N GLN A 91 8.03 22.93 -12.66
CA GLN A 91 7.05 23.97 -12.37
C GLN A 91 7.64 24.91 -11.31
N GLU A 92 8.05 26.11 -11.75
CA GLU A 92 8.43 27.19 -10.84
C GLU A 92 7.29 27.46 -9.83
N GLY A 93 7.69 27.90 -8.63
CA GLY A 93 6.78 28.09 -7.51
C GLY A 93 5.53 28.86 -7.92
N VAL A 94 4.38 28.20 -7.82
CA VAL A 94 3.08 28.82 -8.09
C VAL A 94 2.86 29.91 -7.05
N ASP A 95 2.69 31.15 -7.50
CA ASP A 95 2.25 32.22 -6.61
C ASP A 95 0.87 31.85 -6.05
N VAL A 96 0.74 31.85 -4.72
CA VAL A 96 -0.48 31.44 -4.03
C VAL A 96 -1.65 32.34 -4.45
N ASP A 97 -1.36 33.60 -4.78
CA ASP A 97 -2.36 34.55 -5.27
C ASP A 97 -2.81 34.25 -6.71
N GLU A 98 -2.00 33.55 -7.51
CA GLU A 98 -2.33 33.12 -8.87
C GLU A 98 -2.91 31.69 -8.94
N ALA A 99 -2.75 30.90 -7.87
CA ALA A 99 -3.25 29.53 -7.82
C ALA A 99 -4.79 29.44 -7.92
N VAL A 100 -5.49 30.48 -7.44
CA VAL A 100 -6.96 30.54 -7.45
C VAL A 100 -7.43 31.88 -7.98
N VAL A 101 -7.56 31.96 -9.31
CA VAL A 101 -8.14 33.13 -9.98
C VAL A 101 -9.63 32.96 -10.23
N THR A 102 -10.34 34.09 -10.26
CA THR A 102 -11.76 34.08 -10.62
C THR A 102 -11.96 33.67 -12.09
N THR A 103 -13.09 33.03 -12.38
CA THR A 103 -13.39 32.48 -13.72
C THR A 103 -13.53 33.51 -14.85
N ALA A 104 -13.69 34.80 -14.54
CA ALA A 104 -13.81 35.86 -15.54
C ALA A 104 -13.22 37.18 -15.02
N PRO A 105 -12.70 38.06 -15.90
CA PRO A 105 -12.15 39.36 -15.51
C PRO A 105 -13.13 40.23 -14.71
N LEU A 106 -14.44 40.13 -14.99
CA LEU A 106 -15.47 40.85 -14.25
C LEU A 106 -15.56 40.42 -12.78
N TYR A 107 -15.38 39.13 -12.49
CA TYR A 107 -15.38 38.61 -11.12
C TYR A 107 -14.11 39.00 -10.37
N SER A 108 -12.95 39.02 -11.06
CA SER A 108 -11.70 39.52 -10.49
C SER A 108 -11.85 40.99 -10.09
N GLN A 109 -12.44 41.80 -10.98
CA GLN A 109 -12.72 43.21 -10.69
C GLN A 109 -13.66 43.37 -9.48
N LEU A 110 -14.68 42.52 -9.36
CA LEU A 110 -15.61 42.55 -8.22
C LEU A 110 -14.91 42.15 -6.92
N LEU A 111 -14.08 41.10 -6.94
CA LEU A 111 -13.31 40.62 -5.79
C LEU A 111 -12.33 41.68 -5.30
N ASN A 112 -11.55 42.27 -6.21
CA ASN A 112 -10.60 43.33 -5.89
C ASN A 112 -11.32 44.57 -5.35
N ALA A 113 -12.44 44.98 -5.95
CA ALA A 113 -13.20 46.12 -5.47
C ALA A 113 -13.80 45.89 -4.07
N PHE A 114 -14.22 44.65 -3.76
CA PHE A 114 -14.70 44.29 -2.43
C PHE A 114 -13.56 44.30 -1.39
N ALA A 115 -12.40 43.71 -1.72
CA ALA A 115 -11.23 43.71 -0.84
C ALA A 115 -10.71 45.14 -0.58
N GLU A 116 -10.64 45.98 -1.61
CA GLU A 116 -10.28 47.40 -1.46
C GLU A 116 -11.29 48.18 -0.62
N GLU A 117 -12.59 47.89 -0.74
CA GLU A 117 -13.62 48.58 0.05
C GLU A 117 -13.54 48.22 1.54
N ALA A 118 -13.33 46.93 1.85
CA ALA A 118 -13.14 46.46 3.22
C ALA A 118 -11.86 47.04 3.86
N THR A 119 -10.75 47.05 3.13
CA THR A 119 -9.49 47.62 3.64
C THR A 119 -9.57 49.13 3.88
N LEU A 120 -10.39 49.86 3.12
CA LEU A 120 -10.65 51.27 3.39
C LEU A 120 -11.46 51.49 4.68
N GLU A 121 -12.38 50.59 5.00
CA GLU A 121 -13.13 50.64 6.26
C GLU A 121 -12.21 50.45 7.46
N ASP A 122 -11.31 49.47 7.38
CA ASP A 122 -10.24 49.26 8.38
C ASP A 122 -9.33 50.48 8.50
N ALA A 123 -8.91 51.06 7.37
CA ALA A 123 -8.07 52.26 7.36
C ALA A 123 -8.76 53.45 8.05
N ILE A 124 -10.05 53.69 7.77
CA ILE A 124 -10.82 54.76 8.42
C ILE A 124 -10.95 54.49 9.93
N TYR A 125 -11.19 53.24 10.32
CA TYR A 125 -11.26 52.85 11.73
C TYR A 125 -9.95 53.19 12.48
N TYR A 126 -8.80 52.79 11.94
CA TYR A 126 -7.50 53.06 12.56
C TYR A 126 -7.12 54.54 12.51
N MET A 127 -7.55 55.30 11.50
CA MET A 127 -7.41 56.76 11.49
C MET A 127 -8.19 57.42 12.64
N GLY A 128 -9.38 56.88 12.99
CA GLY A 128 -10.15 57.33 14.15
C GLY A 128 -9.51 56.98 15.49
N GLU A 129 -8.87 55.81 15.59
CA GLU A 129 -8.03 55.43 16.73
C GLU A 129 -6.80 56.34 16.87
N ALA A 130 -6.13 56.66 15.76
CA ALA A 130 -4.96 57.55 15.75
C ALA A 130 -5.30 58.97 16.24
N LEU A 131 -6.46 59.51 15.87
CA LEU A 131 -6.94 60.80 16.38
C LEU A 131 -7.21 60.73 17.89
N ARG A 132 -7.86 59.66 18.37
CA ARG A 132 -8.14 59.46 19.81
C ARG A 132 -6.88 59.34 20.67
N LYS A 133 -5.81 58.78 20.10
CA LYS A 133 -4.50 58.67 20.74
C LYS A 133 -3.63 59.92 20.55
N GLU A 134 -4.18 60.99 19.99
CA GLU A 134 -3.48 62.25 19.71
C GLU A 134 -2.22 62.10 18.83
N VAL A 135 -2.15 61.03 18.02
CA VAL A 135 -1.05 60.79 17.07
C VAL A 135 -1.17 61.70 15.84
N ILE A 136 -2.40 62.04 15.47
CA ILE A 136 -2.73 62.95 14.36
C ILE A 136 -3.63 64.07 14.83
N ASP A 137 -3.52 65.23 14.19
CA ASP A 137 -4.39 66.38 14.42
C ASP A 137 -5.74 66.24 13.68
N LEU A 138 -6.73 67.01 14.14
CA LEU A 138 -8.09 66.97 13.60
C LEU A 138 -8.14 67.36 12.12
N ASP A 139 -7.34 68.34 11.68
CA ASP A 139 -7.35 68.79 10.29
C ASP A 139 -6.78 67.72 9.36
N THR A 140 -5.67 67.06 9.74
CA THR A 140 -5.15 65.89 9.02
C THR A 140 -6.14 64.74 8.98
N PHE A 141 -6.79 64.42 10.11
CA PHE A 141 -7.82 63.37 10.14
C PHE A 141 -8.96 63.66 9.16
N LEU A 142 -9.55 64.86 9.20
CA LEU A 142 -10.68 65.22 8.35
C LEU A 142 -10.32 65.22 6.86
N LYS A 143 -9.10 65.64 6.50
CA LYS A 143 -8.59 65.59 5.12
C LYS A 143 -8.43 64.15 4.62
N GLN A 144 -7.83 63.28 5.44
CA GLN A 144 -7.57 61.90 5.04
C GLN A 144 -8.85 61.06 5.00
N VAL A 145 -9.71 61.14 6.02
CA VAL A 145 -10.99 60.42 6.04
C VAL A 145 -11.88 60.83 4.88
N ARG A 146 -11.92 62.12 4.52
CA ARG A 146 -12.68 62.58 3.35
C ARG A 146 -12.16 61.96 2.05
N THR A 147 -10.85 61.83 1.90
CA THR A 147 -10.22 61.20 0.72
C THR A 147 -10.54 59.71 0.66
N LEU A 148 -10.39 58.99 1.78
CA LEU A 148 -10.70 57.57 1.89
C LEU A 148 -12.18 57.28 1.64
N ALA A 149 -13.09 58.07 2.24
CA ALA A 149 -14.53 57.95 2.05
C ALA A 149 -14.96 58.20 0.59
N ARG A 150 -14.32 59.15 -0.10
CA ARG A 150 -14.57 59.38 -1.54
C ARG A 150 -14.14 58.18 -2.38
N ARG A 151 -13.02 57.55 -2.04
CA ARG A 151 -12.56 56.32 -2.72
C ARG A 151 -13.51 55.15 -2.43
N GLN A 152 -13.94 54.99 -1.18
CA GLN A 152 -14.92 53.99 -0.76
C GLN A 152 -16.25 54.12 -1.54
N PHE A 153 -16.78 55.34 -1.67
CA PHE A 153 -17.97 55.60 -2.48
C PHE A 153 -17.80 55.14 -3.93
N THR A 154 -16.64 55.45 -4.52
CA THR A 154 -16.34 55.07 -5.91
C THR A 154 -16.30 53.54 -6.06
N LEU A 155 -15.69 52.83 -5.11
CA LEU A 155 -15.62 51.37 -5.10
C LEU A 155 -17.00 50.72 -4.90
N ARG A 156 -17.83 51.23 -3.98
CA ARG A 156 -19.21 50.77 -3.80
C ARG A 156 -20.06 50.96 -5.06
N ALA A 157 -19.92 52.11 -5.73
CA ALA A 157 -20.60 52.38 -6.99
C ALA A 157 -20.11 51.44 -8.12
N LEU A 158 -18.81 51.14 -8.16
CA LEU A 158 -18.24 50.17 -9.09
C LEU A 158 -18.78 48.76 -8.84
N MET A 159 -18.78 48.30 -7.58
CA MET A 159 -19.33 47.00 -7.19
C MET A 159 -20.81 46.86 -7.58
N HIS A 160 -21.62 47.91 -7.36
CA HIS A 160 -23.03 47.90 -7.74
C HIS A 160 -23.20 47.71 -9.26
N LYS A 161 -22.40 48.40 -10.08
CA LYS A 161 -22.40 48.22 -11.54
C LYS A 161 -21.91 46.83 -11.96
N CYS A 162 -20.89 46.30 -11.29
CA CYS A 162 -20.36 44.96 -11.56
C CYS A 162 -21.39 43.87 -11.23
N ARG A 163 -22.07 43.96 -10.07
CA ARG A 163 -23.13 43.02 -9.67
C ARG A 163 -24.30 43.02 -10.66
N GLN A 164 -24.78 44.18 -11.06
CA GLN A 164 -25.81 44.32 -12.09
C GLN A 164 -25.42 43.64 -13.41
N LYS A 165 -24.17 43.83 -13.87
CA LYS A 165 -23.68 43.19 -15.10
C LYS A 165 -23.44 41.69 -14.96
N ALA A 166 -23.08 41.24 -13.77
CA ALA A 166 -22.82 39.84 -13.46
C ALA A 166 -24.08 39.03 -13.12
N GLN A 167 -25.28 39.66 -13.14
CA GLN A 167 -26.56 39.05 -12.72
C GLN A 167 -26.53 38.48 -11.29
N LEU A 168 -25.65 39.02 -10.46
CA LEU A 168 -25.60 38.73 -9.03
C LEU A 168 -26.55 39.73 -8.37
N ALA A 169 -27.67 39.22 -7.84
CA ALA A 169 -28.73 40.01 -7.20
C ALA A 169 -28.21 40.82 -6.01
#